data_AF-A0A6P0ISW8-F1
#
_entry.id   AF-A0A6P0ISW8-F1
#
_cell.length_a   1.000
_cell.length_b   1.000
_cell.length_c   1.000
_cell.angle_alpha   90.00
_cell.angle_beta   90.00
_cell.angle_gamma   90.00
#
_symmetry.space_group_name_H-M   'P 1'
#
loop_
_entity.id
_entity.type
_entity.pdbx_description
1 polymer ?
#
loop_
_entity_poly.entity_id
_entity_poly.type
_entity_poly.pdbx_seq_one_letter_code
_entity_poly.pdbx_strand_id
1 'polypeptide(L)'
;MDTWITGYSIQPTQEHPKAESSAHKSANIALDGLQEVISEKCKIDYTTRSRGKTINKKKEVDKYRFARYADDFVITSQTKENLEEIIPRVEKWLRKRGLELNREKTKIRNIIEEGFSFLGFQIQQRKTKTLRLDSKRYKNKARKMLKNLKPNAIRIPTPNAKIREEICYSCIITPDKEEVKRFLKEIRSILKNEARALNTEDVIKKLNPKIRGWLNYYRFVCSKKTFNNVRYKILNSIYRYLKRQHPKKAWKWIKRKYFKTIDKDTLNFFTISSGKRKKEEILVNAAKDVPIIRFEKVKGNSSPFDPDLKEYWKKRKTKWGKSKFAKGSKYEKVYIHQKGICPICNLPIELDDNFEVHHTIPIKRGGNSETKNLQILHSHCHKAKHKKLHQDT
;
A
#
# COMPACT_ATOMS: atom_id res chain seq x y z
N MET A 1 27.37 -6.97 -1.29
CA MET A 1 27.26 -5.64 -0.68
C MET A 1 26.16 -5.74 0.34
N ASP A 2 26.56 -5.82 1.60
CA ASP A 2 25.62 -5.82 2.71
C ASP A 2 25.07 -4.40 2.84
N THR A 3 23.76 -4.27 3.06
CA THR A 3 23.14 -2.95 3.22
C THR A 3 22.72 -2.84 4.67
N TRP A 4 23.29 -1.85 5.36
CA TRP A 4 23.04 -1.58 6.76
C TRP A 4 22.03 -0.45 6.89
N ILE A 5 21.26 -0.51 7.97
CA ILE A 5 20.25 0.49 8.24
C ILE A 5 20.18 0.80 9.71
N THR A 6 19.89 2.05 10.01
CA THR A 6 19.56 2.52 11.33
C THR A 6 18.25 3.29 11.26
N GLY A 7 17.31 2.90 12.11
CA GLY A 7 16.06 3.63 12.31
C GLY A 7 16.22 4.55 13.50
N TYR A 8 15.81 5.80 13.37
CA TYR A 8 15.82 6.78 14.43
C TYR A 8 14.40 7.24 14.74
N SER A 9 14.15 7.48 16.02
CA SER A 9 12.91 8.08 16.52
C SER A 9 13.31 9.22 17.44
N ILE A 10 12.69 10.38 17.26
CA ILE A 10 13.04 11.62 17.95
C ILE A 10 12.10 11.82 19.15
N GLN A 11 12.63 12.35 20.26
CA GLN A 11 11.84 12.79 21.41
C GLN A 11 12.22 14.22 21.82
N PRO A 12 11.23 15.05 22.24
CA PRO A 12 11.50 16.39 22.75
C PRO A 12 12.13 16.33 24.15
N THR A 13 13.05 17.25 24.45
CA THR A 13 13.70 17.35 25.77
C THR A 13 12.83 18.04 26.84
N GLN A 14 11.78 18.75 26.45
CA GLN A 14 10.78 19.33 27.37
C GLN A 14 9.36 18.93 26.93
N GLU A 15 8.51 18.58 27.90
CA GLU A 15 7.10 18.26 27.67
C GLU A 15 6.33 19.55 27.32
N HIS A 16 6.20 19.86 26.02
CA HIS A 16 5.26 20.88 25.58
C HIS A 16 3.83 20.30 25.57
N PRO A 17 2.83 21.04 26.10
CA PRO A 17 1.44 20.62 26.04
C PRO A 17 1.03 20.49 24.56
N LYS A 18 0.53 19.31 24.21
CA LYS A 18 0.19 18.90 22.84
C LYS A 18 -0.91 19.80 22.26
N ALA A 19 -0.52 20.90 21.61
CA ALA A 19 -1.41 21.65 20.73
C ALA A 19 -1.46 20.94 19.36
N GLU A 20 -2.48 20.11 19.17
CA GLU A 20 -2.54 19.00 18.19
C GLU A 20 -2.54 19.37 16.69
N SER A 21 -2.48 20.65 16.28
CA SER A 21 -2.52 21.01 14.84
C SER A 21 -1.36 21.90 14.36
N SER A 22 -0.88 22.84 15.19
CA SER A 22 0.28 23.69 14.87
C SER A 22 1.61 23.00 15.15
N ALA A 23 1.65 22.07 16.11
CA ALA A 23 2.86 21.33 16.47
C ALA A 23 3.38 20.45 15.31
N HIS A 24 2.50 19.80 14.55
CA HIS A 24 2.91 18.92 13.44
C HIS A 24 3.59 19.67 12.28
N LYS A 25 3.13 20.88 11.97
CA LYS A 25 3.76 21.73 10.94
C LYS A 25 5.10 22.25 11.42
N SER A 26 5.15 22.70 12.66
CA SER A 26 6.37 23.23 13.30
C SER A 26 7.45 22.17 13.43
N ALA A 27 7.10 20.94 13.80
CA ALA A 27 8.03 19.80 13.85
C ALA A 27 8.61 19.45 12.47
N ASN A 28 7.79 19.49 11.41
CA ASN A 28 8.26 19.25 10.06
C ASN A 28 9.22 20.32 9.55
N ILE A 29 9.01 21.58 9.94
CA ILE A 29 9.90 22.71 9.61
C ILE A 29 11.20 22.61 10.41
N ALA A 30 11.12 22.27 11.70
CA ALA A 30 12.29 22.12 12.56
C ALA A 30 13.26 21.03 12.06
N LEU A 31 12.72 19.97 11.47
CA LEU A 31 13.49 18.85 10.90
C LEU A 31 13.92 19.06 9.44
N ASP A 32 13.57 20.20 8.84
CA ASP A 32 14.03 20.53 7.50
C ASP A 32 15.53 20.85 7.50
N GLY A 33 16.24 20.44 6.45
CA GLY A 33 17.71 20.53 6.36
C GLY A 33 18.49 19.35 6.96
N LEU A 34 17.84 18.40 7.65
CA LEU A 34 18.53 17.18 8.13
C LEU A 34 19.10 16.36 6.97
N GLN A 35 18.42 16.35 5.82
CA GLN A 35 18.88 15.65 4.61
C GLN A 35 20.20 16.23 4.09
N GLU A 36 20.43 17.55 4.18
CA GLU A 36 21.66 18.21 3.73
C GLU A 36 22.86 17.86 4.61
N VAL A 37 22.62 17.76 5.91
CA VAL A 37 23.64 17.36 6.90
C VAL A 37 24.14 15.93 6.65
N ILE A 38 23.25 15.08 6.14
CA ILE A 38 23.47 13.66 5.83
C ILE A 38 23.94 13.46 4.39
N SER A 39 23.67 14.41 3.47
CA SER A 39 23.98 14.27 2.05
C SER A 39 25.48 14.37 1.80
N GLU A 40 26.16 13.25 1.94
CA GLU A 40 27.54 13.06 1.54
C GLU A 40 27.59 12.19 0.28
N LYS A 41 28.32 12.65 -0.74
CA LYS A 41 28.48 11.93 -2.01
C LYS A 41 29.74 11.07 -1.95
N CYS A 42 29.64 9.83 -2.44
CA CYS A 42 30.79 8.95 -2.63
C CYS A 42 30.98 8.65 -4.12
N LYS A 43 32.24 8.53 -4.57
CA LYS A 43 32.57 8.13 -5.94
C LYS A 43 32.68 6.61 -5.98
N ILE A 44 31.84 5.96 -6.77
CA ILE A 44 31.86 4.51 -6.98
C ILE A 44 32.36 4.23 -8.40
N ASP A 45 33.37 3.38 -8.51
CA ASP A 45 33.85 2.87 -9.79
C ASP A 45 32.89 1.81 -10.31
N TYR A 46 32.45 1.95 -11.57
CA TYR A 46 31.65 0.94 -12.24
C TYR A 46 32.17 0.68 -13.65
N THR A 47 32.18 -0.59 -14.04
CA THR A 47 32.65 -1.01 -15.35
C THR A 47 31.48 -1.08 -16.32
N THR A 48 31.63 -0.46 -17.50
CA THR A 48 30.65 -0.54 -18.58
C THR A 48 31.29 -1.18 -19.80
N ARG A 49 30.60 -2.12 -20.44
CA ARG A 49 31.06 -2.72 -21.69
C ARG A 49 30.37 -2.05 -22.86
N SER A 50 31.15 -1.39 -23.72
CA SER A 50 30.68 -0.78 -24.96
C SER A 50 31.58 -1.23 -26.11
N ARG A 51 30.98 -1.72 -27.21
CA ARG A 51 31.71 -2.23 -28.40
C ARG A 51 32.88 -3.19 -28.07
N GLY A 52 32.66 -4.14 -27.15
CA GLY A 52 33.68 -5.15 -26.79
C GLY A 52 34.78 -4.69 -25.82
N LYS A 53 34.96 -3.38 -25.61
CA LYS A 53 35.91 -2.81 -24.64
C LYS A 53 35.24 -2.57 -23.27
N THR A 54 35.94 -2.89 -22.19
CA THR A 54 35.54 -2.57 -20.81
C THR A 54 36.06 -1.17 -20.48
N ILE A 55 35.15 -0.23 -20.25
CA ILE A 55 35.46 1.16 -19.88
C ILE A 55 35.09 1.35 -18.42
N ASN A 56 36.08 1.73 -17.60
CA ASN A 56 35.87 2.11 -16.21
C ASN A 56 35.33 3.54 -16.17
N LYS A 57 34.15 3.73 -15.56
CA LYS A 57 33.54 5.04 -15.34
C LYS A 57 33.37 5.26 -13.85
N LYS A 58 33.52 6.52 -13.42
CA LYS A 58 33.23 6.97 -12.05
C LYS A 58 31.79 7.46 -12.00
N LYS A 59 31.00 6.93 -11.08
CA LYS A 59 29.65 7.44 -10.78
C LYS A 59 29.66 8.05 -9.39
N GLU A 60 29.18 9.28 -9.28
CA GLU A 60 28.80 9.83 -7.98
C GLU A 60 27.52 9.17 -7.51
N VAL A 61 27.56 8.59 -6.32
CA VAL A 61 26.41 7.93 -5.69
C VAL A 61 26.36 8.41 -4.25
N ASP A 62 25.16 8.70 -3.75
CA ASP A 62 24.99 9.13 -2.37
C ASP A 62 25.52 8.03 -1.42
N LYS A 63 26.42 8.42 -0.51
CA LYS A 63 27.01 7.54 0.51
C LYS A 63 25.93 7.04 1.47
N TYR A 64 24.93 7.89 1.72
CA TYR A 64 23.78 7.63 2.57
C TYR A 64 22.48 7.80 1.78
N ARG A 65 21.48 6.97 2.08
CA ARG A 65 20.09 7.26 1.68
C ARG A 65 19.28 7.58 2.92
N PHE A 66 18.49 8.63 2.81
CA PHE A 66 17.68 9.16 3.89
C PHE A 66 16.19 9.04 3.53
N ALA A 67 15.39 8.57 4.47
CA ALA A 67 13.93 8.58 4.37
C ALA A 67 13.35 9.04 5.72
N ARG A 68 12.45 10.03 5.70
CA ARG A 68 11.80 10.56 6.90
C ARG A 68 10.28 10.47 6.78
N TYR A 69 9.63 10.22 7.91
CA TYR A 69 8.20 10.31 8.10
C TYR A 69 7.90 10.92 9.47
N ALA A 70 7.48 12.19 9.49
CA ALA A 70 7.33 12.98 10.71
C ALA A 70 8.61 12.89 11.58
N ASP A 71 8.50 12.31 12.77
CA ASP A 71 9.55 12.18 13.78
C ASP A 71 10.42 10.91 13.60
N ASP A 72 9.95 9.95 12.81
CA ASP A 72 10.68 8.72 12.53
C ASP A 72 11.44 8.84 11.20
N PHE A 73 12.74 8.54 11.22
CA PHE A 73 13.56 8.55 10.01
C PHE A 73 14.52 7.39 9.96
N VAL A 74 15.01 7.11 8.76
CA VAL A 74 15.81 5.93 8.47
C VAL A 74 16.98 6.34 7.59
N ILE A 75 18.18 5.91 8.00
CA ILE A 75 19.41 6.10 7.24
C ILE A 75 19.94 4.73 6.82
N THR A 76 20.13 4.55 5.52
CA THR A 76 20.79 3.34 4.97
C THR A 76 22.19 3.67 4.47
N SER A 77 23.14 2.77 4.72
CA SER A 77 24.51 2.83 4.21
C SER A 77 24.95 1.45 3.68
N GLN A 78 26.14 1.40 3.08
CA GLN A 78 26.78 0.15 2.65
C GLN A 78 27.56 -0.55 3.78
N THR A 79 28.04 0.20 4.78
CA THR A 79 28.86 -0.33 5.88
C THR A 79 28.33 0.13 7.22
N LYS A 80 28.51 -0.71 8.25
CA LYS A 80 28.13 -0.41 9.63
C LYS A 80 28.89 0.80 10.17
N GLU A 81 30.19 0.86 9.92
CA GLU A 81 31.09 1.95 10.33
C GLU A 81 30.58 3.33 9.86
N ASN A 82 30.11 3.42 8.61
CA ASN A 82 29.56 4.66 8.08
C ASN A 82 28.32 5.16 8.86
N LEU A 83 27.54 4.25 9.47
CA LEU A 83 26.40 4.62 10.31
C LEU A 83 26.84 5.03 11.71
N GLU A 84 27.88 4.41 12.26
CA GLU A 84 28.42 4.80 13.56
C GLU A 84 29.04 6.20 13.49
N GLU A 85 29.69 6.56 12.38
CA GLU A 85 30.20 7.90 12.11
C GLU A 85 29.09 8.97 12.04
N ILE A 86 27.90 8.61 11.52
CA ILE A 86 26.83 9.58 11.30
C ILE A 86 25.99 9.85 12.56
N ILE A 87 25.96 8.91 13.51
CA ILE A 87 25.17 9.06 14.75
C ILE A 87 25.54 10.34 15.51
N PRO A 88 26.82 10.60 15.86
CA PRO A 88 27.20 11.81 16.60
C PRO A 88 26.91 13.10 15.83
N ARG A 89 27.05 13.07 14.49
CA ARG A 89 26.78 14.22 13.62
C ARG A 89 25.30 14.60 13.66
N VAL A 90 24.41 13.61 13.62
CA VAL A 90 22.96 13.79 13.73
C VAL A 90 22.57 14.25 15.14
N GLU A 91 23.13 13.65 16.18
CA GLU A 91 22.87 14.04 17.59
C GLU A 91 23.28 15.49 17.87
N LYS A 92 24.45 15.92 17.39
CA LYS A 92 24.91 17.31 17.49
C LYS A 92 23.97 18.29 16.78
N TRP A 93 23.38 17.89 15.66
CA TRP A 93 22.43 18.71 14.90
C TRP A 93 21.07 18.81 15.58
N LEU A 94 20.57 17.70 16.15
CA LEU A 94 19.30 17.64 16.88
C LEU A 94 19.36 18.40 18.20
N ARG A 95 20.49 18.33 18.92
CA ARG A 95 20.68 19.05 20.20
C ARG A 95 20.53 20.56 20.05
N LYS A 96 20.97 21.14 18.93
CA LYS A 96 20.77 22.57 18.63
C LYS A 96 19.30 22.99 18.56
N ARG A 97 18.38 22.02 18.37
CA ARG A 97 16.93 22.22 18.21
C ARG A 97 16.14 21.72 19.42
N GLY A 98 16.80 21.30 20.50
CA GLY A 98 16.12 20.75 21.69
C GLY A 98 15.49 19.36 21.45
N LEU A 99 16.09 18.56 20.57
CA LEU A 99 15.60 17.23 20.24
C LEU A 99 16.67 16.18 20.55
N GLU A 100 16.26 15.03 21.04
CA GLU A 100 17.13 13.90 21.35
C GLU A 100 16.70 12.62 20.63
N LEU A 101 17.68 11.76 20.38
CA LEU A 101 17.44 10.45 19.77
C LEU A 101 17.02 9.44 20.85
N ASN A 102 15.91 8.76 20.61
CA ASN A 102 15.48 7.66 21.47
C ASN A 102 16.40 6.46 21.28
N ARG A 103 17.31 6.24 22.24
CA ARG A 103 18.31 5.16 22.22
C ARG A 103 17.71 3.75 22.20
N GLU A 104 16.53 3.57 22.79
CA GLU A 104 15.85 2.27 22.84
C GLU A 104 15.30 1.85 21.47
N LYS A 105 14.83 2.84 20.70
CA LYS A 105 14.30 2.64 19.34
C LYS A 105 15.39 2.65 18.28
N THR A 106 16.50 3.34 18.52
CA THR A 106 17.63 3.38 17.58
C THR A 106 18.42 2.09 17.60
N LYS A 107 18.28 1.29 16.54
CA LYS A 107 19.05 0.05 16.37
C LYS A 107 19.62 -0.02 14.97
N ILE A 108 20.93 -0.24 14.90
CA ILE A 108 21.62 -0.59 13.65
C ILE A 108 21.31 -2.05 13.35
N ARG A 109 20.79 -2.33 12.16
CA ARG A 109 20.45 -3.68 11.70
C ARG A 109 20.96 -3.92 10.29
N ASN A 110 21.18 -5.19 9.98
CA ASN A 110 21.45 -5.63 8.62
C ASN A 110 20.13 -5.91 7.88
N ILE A 111 19.93 -5.30 6.70
CA ILE A 111 18.68 -5.44 5.94
C ILE A 111 18.52 -6.85 5.32
N ILE A 112 19.62 -7.55 5.08
CA ILE A 112 19.62 -8.87 4.44
C ILE A 112 19.22 -9.97 5.44
N GLU A 113 19.80 -9.92 6.64
CA GLU A 113 19.63 -10.98 7.65
C GLU A 113 18.35 -10.78 8.46
N GLU A 114 18.24 -9.64 9.14
CA GLU A 114 17.15 -9.39 10.09
C GLU A 114 15.99 -8.60 9.45
N GLY A 115 16.33 -7.70 8.52
CA GLY A 115 15.41 -6.66 8.07
C GLY A 115 15.06 -5.68 9.19
N PHE A 116 14.20 -4.72 8.89
CA PHE A 116 13.77 -3.72 9.87
C PHE A 116 12.29 -3.40 9.71
N SER A 117 11.66 -2.99 10.81
CA SER A 117 10.29 -2.50 10.83
C SER A 117 10.28 -0.98 10.78
N PHE A 118 9.44 -0.40 9.92
CA PHE A 118 9.24 1.04 9.79
C PHE A 118 7.80 1.34 9.41
N LEU A 119 7.11 2.18 10.19
CA LEU A 119 5.69 2.55 9.99
C LEU A 119 4.74 1.34 9.82
N GLY A 120 5.02 0.24 10.53
CA GLY A 120 4.24 -1.00 10.40
C GLY A 120 4.56 -1.85 9.17
N PHE A 121 5.62 -1.52 8.43
CA PHE A 121 6.13 -2.33 7.33
C PHE A 121 7.44 -3.01 7.71
N GLN A 122 7.51 -4.31 7.48
CA GLN A 122 8.76 -5.07 7.54
C GLN A 122 9.46 -5.01 6.19
N ILE A 123 10.66 -4.45 6.16
CA ILE A 123 11.49 -4.30 4.97
C ILE A 123 12.67 -5.28 5.07
N GLN A 124 12.79 -6.16 4.09
CA GLN A 124 13.87 -7.15 4.02
C GLN A 124 14.44 -7.22 2.60
N GLN A 125 15.75 -7.38 2.47
CA GLN A 125 16.39 -7.61 1.18
C GLN A 125 16.72 -9.09 1.01
N ARG A 126 16.19 -9.71 -0.04
CA ARG A 126 16.48 -11.12 -0.34
C ARG A 126 17.42 -11.24 -1.51
N LYS A 127 18.40 -12.13 -1.36
CA LYS A 127 19.26 -12.61 -2.46
C LYS A 127 18.37 -13.43 -3.40
N THR A 128 18.16 -12.92 -4.60
CA THR A 128 17.46 -13.61 -5.68
C THR A 128 18.45 -13.92 -6.79
N LYS A 129 18.59 -15.20 -7.12
CA LYS A 129 19.31 -15.61 -8.33
C LYS A 129 18.43 -15.27 -9.52
N THR A 130 18.83 -14.28 -10.32
CA THR A 130 18.15 -13.97 -11.58
C THR A 130 19.06 -14.32 -12.73
N LEU A 131 18.59 -15.21 -13.59
CA LEU A 131 19.27 -15.52 -14.85
C LEU A 131 19.06 -14.34 -15.79
N ARG A 132 20.12 -13.58 -16.11
CA ARG A 132 20.06 -12.55 -17.13
C ARG A 132 20.55 -13.12 -18.46
N LEU A 133 19.67 -13.04 -19.46
CA LEU A 133 20.02 -13.26 -20.87
C LEU A 133 20.70 -11.99 -21.39
N ASP A 134 21.94 -12.14 -21.87
CA ASP A 134 22.88 -11.06 -22.19
C ASP A 134 22.45 -10.14 -23.36
N SER A 135 21.46 -10.51 -24.20
CA SER A 135 21.08 -9.68 -25.36
C SER A 135 19.60 -9.31 -25.46
N LYS A 136 19.32 -8.01 -25.73
CA LYS A 136 17.98 -7.47 -26.07
C LYS A 136 17.38 -8.20 -27.29
N ARG A 137 18.23 -8.56 -28.25
CA ARG A 137 17.88 -9.34 -29.45
C ARG A 137 17.28 -10.69 -29.08
N TYR A 138 17.86 -11.35 -28.08
CA TYR A 138 17.42 -12.65 -27.61
C TYR A 138 16.13 -12.62 -26.79
N LYS A 139 15.95 -11.61 -25.91
CA LYS A 139 14.67 -11.40 -25.19
C LYS A 139 13.49 -11.19 -26.16
N ASN A 140 13.73 -10.50 -27.27
CA ASN A 140 12.73 -10.31 -28.32
C ASN A 140 12.48 -11.59 -29.15
N LYS A 141 13.53 -12.36 -29.46
CA LYS A 141 13.41 -13.67 -30.14
C LYS A 141 12.65 -14.69 -29.28
N ALA A 142 13.00 -14.80 -28.00
CA ALA A 142 12.29 -15.63 -27.02
C ALA A 142 10.84 -15.19 -26.82
N ARG A 143 10.55 -13.88 -26.73
CA ARG A 143 9.16 -13.36 -26.66
C ARG A 143 8.35 -13.65 -27.92
N LYS A 144 8.95 -13.56 -29.12
CA LYS A 144 8.28 -13.96 -30.37
C LYS A 144 8.00 -15.46 -30.39
N MET A 145 8.95 -16.29 -29.93
CA MET A 145 8.77 -17.74 -29.86
C MET A 145 7.72 -18.15 -28.81
N LEU A 146 7.72 -17.55 -27.62
CA LEU A 146 6.72 -17.78 -26.55
C LEU A 146 5.29 -17.35 -26.95
N LYS A 147 5.15 -16.37 -27.86
CA LYS A 147 3.84 -15.98 -28.41
C LYS A 147 3.24 -17.04 -29.34
N ASN A 148 4.08 -17.88 -29.94
CA ASN A 148 3.67 -18.86 -30.96
C ASN A 148 3.55 -20.29 -30.40
N LEU A 149 3.85 -20.50 -29.11
CA LEU A 149 3.76 -21.80 -28.44
C LEU A 149 2.36 -22.00 -27.84
N LYS A 150 1.76 -23.17 -28.08
CA LYS A 150 0.50 -23.58 -27.43
C LYS A 150 0.73 -23.71 -25.91
N PRO A 151 -0.27 -23.39 -25.06
CA PRO A 151 -0.11 -23.23 -23.61
C PRO A 151 0.44 -24.45 -22.84
N ASN A 152 0.46 -25.65 -23.42
CA ASN A 152 0.90 -26.89 -22.78
C ASN A 152 2.20 -27.51 -23.37
N ALA A 153 3.03 -26.73 -24.07
CA ALA A 153 4.32 -27.24 -24.54
C ALA A 153 5.33 -27.38 -23.38
N ILE A 154 5.74 -28.62 -23.07
CA ILE A 154 6.58 -28.98 -21.90
C ILE A 154 8.09 -28.78 -22.16
N ARG A 155 8.54 -28.64 -23.42
CA ARG A 155 9.95 -28.40 -23.73
C ARG A 155 10.13 -27.09 -24.48
N ILE A 156 10.79 -26.13 -23.82
CA ILE A 156 11.40 -24.97 -24.46
C ILE A 156 12.80 -25.43 -24.91
N PRO A 157 13.12 -25.49 -26.21
CA PRO A 157 14.49 -25.76 -26.64
C PRO A 157 15.35 -24.58 -26.18
N THR A 158 16.31 -24.82 -25.28
CA THR A 158 17.25 -23.80 -24.81
C THR A 158 18.22 -23.45 -25.92
N PRO A 159 18.15 -22.24 -26.50
CA PRO A 159 19.24 -21.80 -27.36
C PRO A 159 20.46 -21.52 -26.48
N ASN A 160 21.66 -21.83 -26.99
CA ASN A 160 22.99 -21.64 -26.37
C ASN A 160 23.29 -20.16 -26.03
N ALA A 161 22.52 -19.56 -25.13
CA ALA A 161 22.83 -18.27 -24.54
C ALA A 161 23.78 -18.51 -23.36
N LYS A 162 24.89 -17.78 -23.30
CA LYS A 162 25.69 -17.67 -22.08
C LYS A 162 24.78 -17.07 -21.00
N ILE A 163 24.27 -17.91 -20.11
CA ILE A 163 23.48 -17.50 -18.95
C ILE A 163 24.49 -17.05 -17.91
N ARG A 164 24.49 -15.76 -17.58
CA ARG A 164 25.24 -15.26 -16.43
C ARG A 164 24.36 -15.35 -15.20
N GLU A 165 24.86 -16.05 -14.19
CA GLU A 165 24.28 -16.01 -12.85
C GLU A 165 24.66 -14.67 -12.20
N GLU A 166 23.73 -13.71 -12.21
CA GLU A 166 23.87 -12.49 -11.42
C GLU A 166 23.11 -12.65 -10.11
N ILE A 167 23.81 -12.48 -8.99
CA ILE A 167 23.18 -12.31 -7.68
C ILE A 167 22.53 -10.94 -7.67
N CYS A 168 21.20 -10.92 -7.77
CA CYS A 168 20.41 -9.70 -7.68
C CYS A 168 19.76 -9.64 -6.30
N TYR A 169 19.76 -8.47 -5.68
CA TYR A 169 19.09 -8.25 -4.42
C TYR A 169 17.71 -7.64 -4.67
N SER A 170 16.65 -8.31 -4.19
CA SER A 170 15.29 -7.80 -4.27
C SER A 170 14.83 -7.31 -2.89
N CYS A 171 14.39 -6.05 -2.82
CA CYS A 171 13.76 -5.51 -1.62
C CYS A 171 12.30 -5.98 -1.58
N ILE A 172 11.94 -6.68 -0.50
CA ILE A 172 10.60 -7.16 -0.24
C ILE A 172 10.08 -6.41 0.98
N ILE A 173 8.98 -5.70 0.78
CA ILE A 173 8.26 -5.00 1.83
C ILE A 173 7.01 -5.81 2.14
N THR A 174 6.82 -6.18 3.39
CA THR A 174 5.66 -6.92 3.89
C THR A 174 5.04 -6.19 5.08
N PRO A 175 3.76 -6.42 5.41
CA PRO A 175 3.19 -5.93 6.66
C PRO A 175 3.99 -6.47 7.85
N ASP A 176 4.24 -5.61 8.84
CA ASP A 176 4.94 -6.01 10.06
C ASP A 176 4.13 -7.04 10.87
N LYS A 177 4.84 -7.98 11.50
CA LYS A 177 4.22 -9.08 12.23
C LYS A 177 3.50 -8.59 13.48
N GLU A 178 4.02 -7.58 14.18
CA GLU A 178 3.39 -7.05 15.39
C GLU A 178 2.13 -6.26 15.06
N GLU A 179 2.13 -5.47 13.98
CA GLU A 179 0.93 -4.80 13.50
C GLU A 179 -0.16 -5.78 13.05
N VAL A 180 0.22 -6.87 12.36
CA VAL A 180 -0.73 -7.95 12.01
C VAL A 180 -1.33 -8.58 13.27
N LYS A 181 -0.51 -8.83 14.30
CA LYS A 181 -1.00 -9.37 15.58
C LYS A 181 -1.94 -8.40 16.29
N ARG A 182 -1.58 -7.11 16.34
CA ARG A 182 -2.38 -6.04 16.95
C ARG A 182 -3.76 -5.95 16.28
N PHE A 183 -3.78 -5.91 14.95
CA PHE A 183 -5.01 -5.91 14.17
C PHE A 183 -5.89 -7.15 14.41
N LEU A 184 -5.30 -8.34 14.44
CA LEU A 184 -6.04 -9.56 14.76
C LEU A 184 -6.55 -9.58 16.21
N LYS A 185 -5.81 -8.98 17.16
CA LYS A 185 -6.24 -8.84 18.56
C LYS A 185 -7.45 -7.91 18.67
N GLU A 186 -7.42 -6.79 17.93
CA GLU A 186 -8.53 -5.84 17.84
C GLU A 186 -9.80 -6.48 17.26
N ILE A 187 -9.69 -7.24 16.18
CA ILE A 187 -10.86 -7.96 15.63
C ILE A 187 -11.41 -8.97 16.64
N ARG A 188 -10.52 -9.70 17.34
CA ARG A 188 -10.95 -10.66 18.36
C ARG A 188 -11.61 -9.99 19.56
N SER A 189 -11.15 -8.82 20.00
CA SER A 189 -11.77 -8.10 21.11
C SER A 189 -13.18 -7.63 20.74
N ILE A 190 -13.36 -7.09 19.53
CA ILE A 190 -14.69 -6.73 18.99
C ILE A 190 -15.63 -7.94 19.00
N LEU A 191 -15.16 -9.08 18.48
CA LEU A 191 -15.94 -10.32 18.43
C LEU A 191 -16.20 -10.97 19.80
N LYS A 192 -15.39 -10.66 20.83
CA LYS A 192 -15.54 -11.24 22.17
C LYS A 192 -16.43 -10.38 23.06
N ASN A 193 -16.24 -9.07 23.04
CA ASN A 193 -16.83 -8.15 24.00
C ASN A 193 -18.12 -7.53 23.47
N GLU A 194 -18.12 -7.06 22.22
CA GLU A 194 -19.21 -6.25 21.69
C GLU A 194 -20.21 -7.09 20.88
N ALA A 195 -19.71 -8.06 20.13
CA ALA A 195 -20.55 -8.91 19.28
C ALA A 195 -21.50 -9.82 20.08
N ARG A 196 -21.38 -9.92 21.41
CA ARG A 196 -22.30 -10.72 22.24
C ARG A 196 -23.69 -10.08 22.35
N ALA A 197 -23.75 -8.75 22.30
CA ALA A 197 -25.00 -7.98 22.43
C ALA A 197 -25.55 -7.51 21.07
N LEU A 198 -24.78 -7.66 19.99
CA LEU A 198 -25.12 -7.14 18.67
C LEU A 198 -25.71 -8.21 17.76
N ASN A 199 -26.61 -7.78 16.87
CA ASN A 199 -27.04 -8.61 15.77
C ASN A 199 -25.85 -8.88 14.82
N THR A 200 -25.91 -10.01 14.13
CA THR A 200 -24.88 -10.40 13.16
C THR A 200 -24.64 -9.31 12.09
N GLU A 201 -25.68 -8.57 11.71
CA GLU A 201 -25.57 -7.44 10.78
C GLU A 201 -24.71 -6.29 11.33
N ASP A 202 -24.93 -5.89 12.58
CA ASP A 202 -24.19 -4.79 13.18
C ASP A 202 -22.72 -5.16 13.41
N VAL A 203 -22.44 -6.44 13.69
CA VAL A 203 -21.07 -6.98 13.73
C VAL A 203 -20.38 -6.83 12.36
N ILE A 204 -21.09 -7.10 11.26
CA ILE A 204 -20.57 -6.93 9.89
C ILE A 204 -20.29 -5.46 9.59
N LYS A 205 -21.24 -4.56 9.92
CA LYS A 205 -21.09 -3.11 9.73
C LYS A 205 -19.89 -2.55 10.49
N LYS A 206 -19.60 -3.08 11.68
CA LYS A 206 -18.45 -2.65 12.49
C LYS A 206 -17.11 -3.21 12.00
N LEU A 207 -17.07 -4.47 11.57
CA LEU A 207 -15.82 -5.11 11.11
C LEU A 207 -15.37 -4.63 9.72
N ASN A 208 -16.32 -4.37 8.82
CA ASN A 208 -16.02 -4.04 7.42
C ASN A 208 -15.11 -2.81 7.25
N PRO A 209 -15.39 -1.64 7.88
CA PRO A 209 -14.53 -0.47 7.77
C PRO A 209 -13.10 -0.72 8.26
N LYS A 210 -12.95 -1.44 9.38
CA LYS A 210 -11.62 -1.77 9.95
C LYS A 210 -10.83 -2.69 9.03
N ILE A 211 -11.45 -3.73 8.49
CA ILE A 211 -10.82 -4.64 7.54
C ILE A 211 -10.44 -3.92 6.25
N ARG A 212 -11.35 -3.10 5.70
CA ARG A 212 -11.07 -2.32 4.48
C ARG A 212 -9.95 -1.32 4.69
N GLY A 213 -9.95 -0.58 5.80
CA GLY A 213 -8.88 0.36 6.14
C GLY A 213 -7.52 -0.32 6.20
N TRP A 214 -7.45 -1.46 6.91
CA TRP A 214 -6.22 -2.23 7.02
C TRP A 214 -5.74 -2.78 5.67
N LEU A 215 -6.64 -3.32 4.84
CA LEU A 215 -6.30 -3.78 3.48
C LEU A 215 -5.81 -2.63 2.60
N ASN A 216 -6.45 -1.47 2.67
CA ASN A 216 -6.07 -0.28 1.89
C ASN A 216 -4.68 0.24 2.28
N TYR A 217 -4.35 0.23 3.57
CA TYR A 217 -3.02 0.63 4.04
C TYR A 217 -1.91 -0.28 3.49
N TYR A 218 -2.12 -1.60 3.59
CA TYR A 218 -1.12 -2.59 3.17
C TYR A 218 -1.22 -3.02 1.69
N ARG A 219 -2.08 -2.39 0.87
CA ARG A 219 -2.29 -2.78 -0.54
C ARG A 219 -1.08 -2.55 -1.44
N PHE A 220 -0.15 -1.70 -1.01
CA PHE A 220 0.96 -1.26 -1.86
C PHE A 220 2.21 -2.12 -1.74
N VAL A 221 2.21 -3.06 -0.80
CA VAL A 221 3.37 -3.89 -0.48
C VAL A 221 3.09 -5.35 -0.84
N CYS A 222 4.06 -6.24 -0.64
CA CYS A 222 3.95 -7.66 -0.96
C CYS A 222 3.07 -8.41 0.05
N SER A 223 1.79 -8.07 0.12
CA SER A 223 0.88 -8.50 1.21
C SER A 223 0.03 -9.72 0.89
N LYS A 224 0.06 -10.27 -0.34
CA LYS A 224 -0.89 -11.32 -0.77
C LYS A 224 -0.93 -12.52 0.18
N LYS A 225 0.24 -13.02 0.60
CA LYS A 225 0.36 -14.14 1.54
C LYS A 225 -0.19 -13.76 2.92
N THR A 226 0.17 -12.58 3.42
CA THR A 226 -0.28 -12.06 4.72
C THR A 226 -1.80 -11.85 4.74
N PHE A 227 -2.37 -11.30 3.68
CA PHE A 227 -3.80 -11.10 3.51
C PHE A 227 -4.59 -12.41 3.57
N ASN A 228 -4.11 -13.46 2.90
CA ASN A 228 -4.74 -14.78 2.97
C ASN A 228 -4.69 -15.38 4.39
N ASN A 229 -3.56 -15.21 5.10
CA ASN A 229 -3.44 -15.66 6.49
C ASN A 229 -4.37 -14.87 7.42
N VAL A 230 -4.38 -13.55 7.32
CA VAL A 230 -5.27 -12.67 8.09
C VAL A 230 -6.73 -13.03 7.84
N ARG A 231 -7.14 -13.20 6.58
CA ARG A 231 -8.47 -13.69 6.21
C ARG A 231 -8.82 -14.99 6.93
N TYR A 232 -7.95 -16.00 6.84
CA TYR A 232 -8.17 -17.29 7.49
C TYR A 232 -8.36 -17.14 9.01
N LYS A 233 -7.53 -16.32 9.66
CA LYS A 233 -7.63 -16.06 11.11
C LYS A 233 -8.91 -15.31 11.50
N ILE A 234 -9.35 -14.35 10.67
CA ILE A 234 -10.61 -13.62 10.87
C ILE A 234 -11.79 -14.58 10.73
N LEU A 235 -11.84 -15.38 9.66
CA LEU A 235 -12.91 -16.36 9.44
C LEU A 235 -12.98 -17.40 10.56
N ASN A 236 -11.83 -17.88 11.06
CA ASN A 236 -11.81 -18.78 12.22
C ASN A 236 -12.30 -18.10 13.50
N SER A 237 -11.98 -16.81 13.69
CA SER A 237 -12.50 -16.04 14.84
C SER A 237 -14.02 -15.87 14.76
N ILE A 238 -14.55 -15.60 13.56
CA ILE A 238 -15.99 -15.53 13.30
C ILE A 238 -16.65 -16.90 13.52
N TYR A 239 -16.04 -17.99 13.04
CA TYR A 239 -16.51 -19.35 13.30
C TYR A 239 -16.68 -19.64 14.80
N ARG A 240 -15.66 -19.32 15.60
CA ARG A 240 -15.71 -19.51 17.07
C ARG A 240 -16.77 -18.64 17.72
N TYR A 241 -16.97 -17.41 17.23
CA TYR A 241 -18.05 -16.55 17.67
C TYR A 241 -19.43 -17.17 17.39
N LEU A 242 -19.68 -17.62 16.16
CA LEU A 242 -20.96 -18.24 15.78
C LEU A 242 -21.22 -19.55 16.51
N LYS A 243 -20.19 -20.37 16.74
CA LYS A 243 -20.33 -21.62 17.50
C LYS A 243 -20.72 -21.37 18.96
N ARG A 244 -20.23 -20.28 19.56
CA ARG A 244 -20.65 -19.84 20.91
C ARG A 244 -22.08 -19.29 20.91
N GLN A 245 -22.50 -18.61 19.85
CA GLN A 245 -23.87 -18.10 19.70
C GLN A 245 -24.89 -19.22 19.42
N HIS A 246 -24.47 -20.28 18.71
CA HIS A 246 -25.33 -21.39 18.31
C HIS A 246 -24.81 -22.74 18.84
N PRO A 247 -24.75 -22.96 20.17
CA PRO A 247 -24.13 -24.15 20.75
C PRO A 247 -24.86 -25.45 20.35
N LYS A 248 -26.19 -25.38 20.15
CA LYS A 248 -27.03 -26.52 19.77
C LYS A 248 -27.08 -26.80 18.26
N LYS A 249 -26.41 -26.01 17.42
CA LYS A 249 -26.49 -26.16 15.96
C LYS A 249 -25.19 -26.71 15.39
N ALA A 250 -25.30 -27.70 14.52
CA ALA A 250 -24.16 -28.24 13.79
C ALA A 250 -23.50 -27.19 12.87
N TRP A 251 -22.21 -27.33 12.62
CA TRP A 251 -21.46 -26.44 11.72
C TRP A 251 -22.10 -26.34 10.34
N LYS A 252 -22.64 -27.44 9.79
CA LYS A 252 -23.32 -27.44 8.48
C LYS A 252 -24.48 -26.45 8.43
N TRP A 253 -25.23 -26.31 9.54
CA TRP A 253 -26.32 -25.35 9.65
C TRP A 253 -25.79 -23.90 9.72
N ILE A 254 -24.78 -23.65 10.55
CA ILE A 254 -24.15 -22.32 10.69
C ILE A 254 -23.54 -21.88 9.36
N LYS A 255 -22.84 -22.79 8.67
CA LYS A 255 -22.26 -22.57 7.34
C LYS A 255 -23.34 -22.14 6.35
N ARG A 256 -24.45 -22.87 6.26
CA ARG A 256 -25.55 -22.55 5.35
C ARG A 256 -26.24 -21.22 5.68
N LYS A 257 -26.36 -20.88 6.97
CA LYS A 257 -27.04 -19.64 7.41
C LYS A 257 -26.19 -18.39 7.23
N TYR A 258 -24.89 -18.46 7.49
CA TYR A 258 -24.02 -17.29 7.57
C TYR A 258 -22.83 -17.29 6.61
N PHE A 259 -22.56 -18.38 5.89
CA PHE A 259 -21.50 -18.41 4.88
C PHE A 259 -22.00 -18.78 3.49
N LYS A 260 -21.61 -17.99 2.49
CA LYS A 260 -21.97 -18.23 1.09
C LYS A 260 -20.72 -18.26 0.23
N THR A 261 -20.72 -19.14 -0.76
CA THR A 261 -19.72 -19.17 -1.81
C THR A 261 -20.13 -18.23 -2.93
N ILE A 262 -19.31 -17.21 -3.18
CA ILE A 262 -19.44 -16.31 -4.32
C ILE A 262 -18.26 -16.67 -5.22
N ASP A 263 -18.55 -17.19 -6.41
CA ASP A 263 -17.58 -17.58 -7.44
C ASP A 263 -16.70 -18.81 -7.13
N LYS A 264 -17.34 -19.97 -6.90
CA LYS A 264 -16.77 -21.34 -6.89
C LYS A 264 -15.63 -21.67 -5.89
N ASP A 265 -14.90 -20.70 -5.34
CA ASP A 265 -13.74 -20.94 -4.46
C ASP A 265 -13.77 -20.17 -3.13
N THR A 266 -14.55 -19.09 -3.00
CA THR A 266 -14.41 -18.19 -1.85
C THR A 266 -15.58 -18.24 -0.88
N LEU A 267 -15.34 -18.78 0.32
CA LEU A 267 -16.27 -18.75 1.44
C LEU A 267 -16.25 -17.36 2.09
N ASN A 268 -17.40 -16.67 2.06
CA ASN A 268 -17.57 -15.34 2.63
C ASN A 268 -18.65 -15.37 3.72
N PHE A 269 -18.47 -14.56 4.76
CA PHE A 269 -19.46 -14.38 5.81
C PHE A 269 -20.51 -13.36 5.35
N PHE A 270 -21.78 -13.74 5.39
CA PHE A 270 -22.90 -12.96 4.88
C PHE A 270 -24.02 -12.85 5.91
N THR A 271 -24.78 -11.76 5.83
CA THR A 271 -26.08 -11.65 6.49
C THR A 271 -27.14 -11.21 5.48
N ILE A 272 -28.39 -11.59 5.75
CA ILE A 272 -29.56 -11.08 5.06
C ILE A 272 -30.13 -10.00 5.98
N SER A 273 -30.13 -8.74 5.54
CA SER A 273 -30.80 -7.67 6.28
C SER A 273 -32.32 -7.86 6.18
N SER A 274 -33.01 -7.81 7.32
CA SER A 274 -34.47 -7.91 7.40
C SER A 274 -35.11 -6.61 6.91
N GLY A 275 -35.13 -6.41 5.59
CA GLY A 275 -35.75 -5.25 4.98
C GLY A 275 -35.26 -5.05 3.55
N LYS A 276 -36.07 -5.49 2.57
CA LYS A 276 -35.99 -5.16 1.13
C LYS A 276 -34.57 -4.92 0.56
N ARG A 277 -34.03 -5.97 -0.09
CA ARG A 277 -33.02 -5.91 -1.18
C ARG A 277 -31.57 -5.44 -0.88
N LYS A 278 -31.10 -5.28 0.35
CA LYS A 278 -29.64 -5.13 0.62
C LYS A 278 -29.06 -6.32 1.39
N LYS A 279 -28.19 -7.07 0.71
CA LYS A 279 -27.35 -8.11 1.31
C LYS A 279 -26.07 -7.45 1.79
N GLU A 280 -25.72 -7.60 3.07
CA GLU A 280 -24.45 -7.12 3.60
C GLU A 280 -23.49 -8.30 3.75
N GLU A 281 -22.29 -8.14 3.18
CA GLU A 281 -21.26 -9.17 3.13
C GLU A 281 -20.00 -8.63 3.79
N ILE A 282 -19.29 -9.48 4.56
CA ILE A 282 -17.92 -9.14 4.91
C ILE A 282 -17.07 -9.38 3.67
N LEU A 283 -16.61 -8.28 3.08
CA LEU A 283 -15.66 -8.29 1.98
C LEU A 283 -14.29 -8.68 2.52
N VAL A 284 -14.00 -9.98 2.61
CA VAL A 284 -12.65 -10.48 2.84
C VAL A 284 -12.14 -11.25 1.64
N ASN A 285 -12.48 -10.82 0.41
CA ASN A 285 -11.73 -11.29 -0.75
C ASN A 285 -10.56 -10.34 -1.00
N ALA A 286 -9.58 -10.40 -0.09
CA ALA A 286 -8.41 -9.52 -0.08
C ALA A 286 -7.57 -9.53 -1.37
N ALA A 287 -7.80 -10.49 -2.29
CA ALA A 287 -7.15 -10.56 -3.59
C ALA A 287 -8.01 -9.99 -4.75
N LYS A 288 -9.34 -9.92 -4.61
CA LYS A 288 -10.27 -9.44 -5.65
C LYS A 288 -10.78 -8.03 -5.37
N ASP A 289 -11.08 -7.74 -4.10
CA ASP A 289 -11.66 -6.45 -3.68
C ASP A 289 -10.59 -5.36 -3.55
N VAL A 290 -9.37 -5.74 -3.16
CA VAL A 290 -8.24 -4.81 -3.01
C VAL A 290 -7.05 -5.30 -3.83
N PRO A 291 -6.95 -4.94 -5.13
CA PRO A 291 -5.81 -5.33 -5.94
C PRO A 291 -4.54 -4.67 -5.40
N ILE A 292 -3.47 -5.46 -5.31
CA ILE A 292 -2.14 -4.98 -4.94
C ILE A 292 -1.64 -4.01 -6.01
N ILE A 293 -1.35 -2.77 -5.61
CA ILE A 293 -0.80 -1.74 -6.49
C ILE A 293 0.70 -1.64 -6.23
N ARG A 294 1.51 -1.68 -7.28
CA ARG A 294 2.94 -1.38 -7.15
C ARG A 294 3.17 0.12 -7.30
N PHE A 295 3.81 0.74 -6.32
CA PHE A 295 4.26 2.12 -6.43
C PHE A 295 5.24 2.27 -7.60
N GLU A 296 4.96 3.24 -8.46
CA GLU A 296 5.87 3.66 -9.52
C GLU A 296 6.68 4.84 -8.98
N LYS A 297 8.01 4.79 -8.94
CA LYS A 297 8.81 5.91 -8.42
C LYS A 297 8.57 7.18 -9.23
N VAL A 298 8.57 8.34 -8.57
CA VAL A 298 8.56 9.65 -9.24
C VAL A 298 9.89 9.78 -9.99
N LYS A 299 9.87 10.44 -11.15
CA LYS A 299 11.08 10.66 -11.95
C LYS A 299 11.91 11.79 -11.34
N GLY A 300 13.13 11.50 -10.90
CA GLY A 300 14.03 12.51 -10.33
C GLY A 300 13.44 13.22 -9.12
N ASN A 301 13.67 14.54 -9.04
CA ASN A 301 13.16 15.42 -7.98
C ASN A 301 11.92 16.21 -8.41
N SER A 302 11.13 15.66 -9.34
CA SER A 302 9.95 16.34 -9.87
C SER A 302 8.95 16.64 -8.75
N SER A 303 8.52 17.89 -8.65
CA SER A 303 7.45 18.34 -7.75
C SER A 303 6.09 18.28 -8.46
N PRO A 304 5.00 17.90 -7.76
CA PRO A 304 3.63 17.99 -8.28
C PRO A 304 3.22 19.37 -8.80
N PHE A 305 3.93 20.42 -8.37
CA PHE A 305 3.66 21.81 -8.72
C PHE A 305 4.50 22.32 -9.89
N ASP A 306 5.40 21.49 -10.45
CA ASP A 306 6.22 21.89 -11.60
C ASP A 306 5.35 22.14 -12.85
N PRO A 307 5.37 23.36 -13.42
CA PRO A 307 4.52 23.71 -14.57
C PRO A 307 4.79 22.84 -15.79
N ASP A 308 6.06 22.45 -16.01
CA ASP A 308 6.51 21.67 -17.17
C ASP A 308 6.06 20.20 -17.10
N LEU A 309 5.69 19.71 -15.91
CA LEU A 309 5.32 18.32 -15.67
C LEU A 309 3.82 18.13 -15.42
N LYS A 310 2.97 19.14 -15.71
CA LYS A 310 1.50 19.06 -15.54
C LYS A 310 0.90 17.82 -16.19
N GLU A 311 1.32 17.47 -17.40
CA GLU A 311 0.79 16.30 -18.11
C GLU A 311 1.26 14.97 -17.47
N TYR A 312 2.51 14.91 -17.02
CA TYR A 312 3.05 13.75 -16.28
C TYR A 312 2.23 13.51 -15.00
N TRP A 313 1.98 14.57 -14.22
CA TRP A 313 1.21 14.49 -12.99
C TRP A 313 -0.26 14.16 -13.24
N LYS A 314 -0.89 14.73 -14.28
CA LYS A 314 -2.27 14.41 -14.67
C LYS A 314 -2.43 12.93 -15.06
N LYS A 315 -1.54 12.39 -15.90
CA LYS A 315 -1.53 10.96 -16.29
C LYS A 315 -1.29 10.05 -15.08
N ARG A 316 -0.42 10.48 -14.16
CA ARG A 316 -0.15 9.75 -12.93
C ARG A 316 -1.37 9.74 -12.01
N LYS A 317 -1.94 10.90 -11.66
CA LYS A 317 -3.14 11.01 -10.81
C LYS A 317 -4.31 10.20 -11.35
N THR A 318 -4.60 10.31 -12.64
CA THR A 318 -5.68 9.54 -13.29
C THR A 318 -5.46 8.03 -13.24
N LYS A 319 -4.23 7.54 -13.49
CA LYS A 319 -3.86 6.12 -13.35
C LYS A 319 -4.03 5.64 -11.91
N TRP A 320 -3.67 6.47 -10.94
CA TRP A 320 -3.77 6.17 -9.52
C TRP A 320 -5.22 6.14 -9.03
N GLY A 321 -6.05 7.14 -9.37
CA GLY A 321 -7.48 7.10 -9.00
C GLY A 321 -8.24 5.92 -9.63
N LYS A 322 -7.86 5.49 -10.85
CA LYS A 322 -8.43 4.28 -11.48
C LYS A 322 -8.21 3.02 -10.64
N SER A 323 -7.07 2.93 -9.95
CA SER A 323 -6.70 1.76 -9.14
C SER A 323 -7.56 1.59 -7.88
N LYS A 324 -8.40 2.58 -7.54
CA LYS A 324 -9.39 2.51 -6.46
C LYS A 324 -10.56 1.57 -6.79
N PHE A 325 -10.81 1.31 -8.07
CA PHE A 325 -11.91 0.47 -8.54
C PHE A 325 -11.42 -0.93 -8.93
N ALA A 326 -12.25 -1.95 -8.67
CA ALA A 326 -11.97 -3.30 -9.14
C ALA A 326 -11.98 -3.34 -10.68
N LYS A 327 -11.05 -4.10 -11.27
CA LYS A 327 -10.90 -4.22 -12.72
C LYS A 327 -12.16 -4.84 -13.35
N GLY A 328 -12.72 -4.20 -14.37
CA GLY A 328 -13.97 -4.55 -15.03
C GLY A 328 -15.23 -4.06 -14.30
N SER A 329 -15.10 -3.39 -13.15
CA SER A 329 -16.25 -2.94 -12.38
C SER A 329 -17.02 -1.82 -13.08
N LYS A 330 -18.31 -1.73 -12.75
CA LYS A 330 -19.18 -0.64 -13.20
C LYS A 330 -18.61 0.74 -12.87
N TYR A 331 -18.05 0.90 -11.67
CA TYR A 331 -17.47 2.16 -11.20
C TYR A 331 -16.16 2.51 -11.90
N GLU A 332 -15.32 1.52 -12.23
CA GLU A 332 -14.12 1.75 -13.06
C GLU A 332 -14.53 2.31 -14.44
N LYS A 333 -15.59 1.75 -15.04
CA LYS A 333 -16.12 2.26 -16.31
C LYS A 333 -16.55 3.71 -16.16
N VAL A 334 -17.36 4.05 -15.15
CA VAL A 334 -17.81 5.44 -14.90
C VAL A 334 -16.60 6.38 -14.75
N TYR A 335 -15.60 5.99 -13.96
CA TYR A 335 -14.39 6.77 -13.75
C TYR A 335 -13.62 7.03 -15.05
N ILE A 336 -13.51 6.02 -15.92
CA ILE A 336 -12.88 6.15 -17.24
C ILE A 336 -13.68 7.12 -18.13
N HIS A 337 -15.01 7.03 -18.15
CA HIS A 337 -15.85 7.96 -18.91
C HIS A 337 -15.69 9.41 -18.44
N GLN A 338 -15.54 9.64 -17.13
CA GLN A 338 -15.28 10.97 -16.55
C GLN A 338 -13.81 11.42 -16.67
N LYS A 339 -12.95 10.62 -17.32
CA LYS A 339 -11.49 10.86 -17.40
C LYS A 339 -10.82 11.05 -16.02
N GLY A 340 -11.43 10.53 -14.96
CA GLY A 340 -10.97 10.65 -13.58
C GLY A 340 -11.08 12.06 -12.98
N ILE A 341 -11.94 12.92 -13.53
CA ILE A 341 -12.15 14.29 -13.05
C ILE A 341 -13.55 14.39 -12.42
N CYS A 342 -13.65 15.06 -11.27
CA CYS A 342 -14.93 15.38 -10.64
C CYS A 342 -15.67 16.46 -11.46
N PRO A 343 -16.90 16.22 -11.94
CA PRO A 343 -17.67 17.21 -12.72
C PRO A 343 -18.01 18.51 -12.00
N ILE A 344 -17.91 18.56 -10.67
CA ILE A 344 -18.30 19.74 -9.88
C ILE A 344 -17.11 20.67 -9.66
N CYS A 345 -15.98 20.13 -9.21
CA CYS A 345 -14.80 20.94 -8.87
C CYS A 345 -13.70 20.90 -9.94
N ASN A 346 -13.86 20.10 -11.00
CA ASN A 346 -12.86 19.88 -12.06
C ASN A 346 -11.48 19.39 -11.56
N LEU A 347 -11.40 18.95 -10.30
CA LEU A 347 -10.19 18.34 -9.74
C LEU A 347 -10.15 16.84 -10.04
N PRO A 348 -8.96 16.26 -10.26
CA PRO A 348 -8.80 14.83 -10.41
C PRO A 348 -9.17 14.12 -9.11
N ILE A 349 -9.85 12.96 -9.23
CA ILE A 349 -10.19 12.12 -8.07
C ILE A 349 -9.01 11.20 -7.79
N GLU A 350 -8.31 11.43 -6.68
CA GLU A 350 -7.11 10.70 -6.30
C GLU A 350 -7.41 9.42 -5.51
N LEU A 351 -6.36 8.64 -5.25
CA LEU A 351 -6.49 7.37 -4.54
C LEU A 351 -6.98 7.57 -3.10
N ASP A 352 -6.55 8.65 -2.46
CA ASP A 352 -6.83 8.93 -1.06
C ASP A 352 -8.15 9.72 -0.86
N ASP A 353 -8.73 10.27 -1.93
CA ASP A 353 -9.94 11.10 -1.85
C ASP A 353 -11.20 10.28 -1.55
N ASN A 354 -11.95 10.68 -0.53
CA ASN A 354 -13.27 10.12 -0.30
C ASN A 354 -14.21 10.53 -1.43
N PHE A 355 -14.87 9.53 -2.04
CA PHE A 355 -15.78 9.74 -3.15
C PHE A 355 -17.13 9.06 -2.89
N GLU A 356 -18.16 9.64 -3.47
CA GLU A 356 -19.52 9.14 -3.45
C GLU A 356 -20.04 9.01 -4.88
N VAL A 357 -20.85 7.98 -5.12
CA VAL A 357 -21.47 7.74 -6.43
C VAL A 357 -22.85 8.38 -6.44
N HIS A 358 -23.05 9.32 -7.36
CA HIS A 358 -24.27 10.07 -7.52
C HIS A 358 -25.00 9.64 -8.79
N HIS A 359 -26.33 9.61 -8.74
CA HIS A 359 -27.15 9.39 -9.94
C HIS A 359 -27.44 10.74 -10.60
N THR A 360 -27.12 10.91 -11.88
CA THR A 360 -27.37 12.18 -12.59
C THR A 360 -28.86 12.51 -12.61
N ILE A 361 -29.68 11.50 -12.91
CA ILE A 361 -31.13 11.53 -12.75
C ILE A 361 -31.46 10.74 -11.47
N PRO A 362 -32.09 11.36 -10.46
CA PRO A 362 -32.47 10.68 -9.23
C PRO A 362 -33.38 9.46 -9.50
N ILE A 363 -33.23 8.40 -8.69
CA ILE A 363 -34.07 7.19 -8.81
C ILE A 363 -35.56 7.53 -8.68
N LYS A 364 -35.91 8.51 -7.82
CA LYS A 364 -37.28 9.01 -7.65
C LYS A 364 -37.90 9.60 -8.94
N ARG A 365 -37.07 10.08 -9.87
CA ARG A 365 -37.49 10.65 -11.17
C ARG A 365 -37.29 9.66 -12.34
N GLY A 366 -37.28 8.36 -12.07
CA GLY A 366 -37.12 7.32 -13.09
C GLY A 366 -35.66 7.04 -13.50
N GLY A 367 -34.68 7.55 -12.76
CA GLY A 367 -33.27 7.32 -13.06
C GLY A 367 -32.85 5.86 -12.91
N ASN A 368 -32.25 5.28 -13.95
CA ASN A 368 -31.72 3.92 -13.92
C ASN A 368 -30.34 3.86 -13.24
N SER A 369 -29.93 2.67 -12.79
CA SER A 369 -28.59 2.43 -12.26
C SER A 369 -27.62 2.03 -13.39
N GLU A 370 -27.64 2.62 -14.57
CA GLU A 370 -26.67 2.29 -15.62
C GLU A 370 -25.40 3.13 -15.51
N THR A 371 -24.30 2.68 -16.13
CA THR A 371 -23.03 3.44 -16.13
C THR A 371 -23.16 4.85 -16.72
N LYS A 372 -24.14 5.08 -17.60
CA LYS A 372 -24.42 6.39 -18.20
C LYS A 372 -25.07 7.37 -17.23
N ASN A 373 -25.87 6.86 -16.28
CA ASN A 373 -26.58 7.69 -15.29
C ASN A 373 -25.83 7.84 -13.96
N LEU A 374 -24.61 7.30 -13.86
CA LEU A 374 -23.78 7.40 -12.66
C LEU A 374 -22.63 8.37 -12.89
N GLN A 375 -22.34 9.15 -11.85
CA GLN A 375 -21.18 10.03 -11.78
C GLN A 375 -20.49 9.87 -10.44
N ILE A 376 -19.16 9.88 -10.45
CA ILE A 376 -18.35 9.85 -9.23
C ILE A 376 -18.00 11.28 -8.84
N LEU A 377 -18.23 11.62 -7.58
CA LEU A 377 -17.99 12.95 -7.01
C LEU A 377 -17.16 12.82 -5.74
N HIS A 378 -16.34 13.83 -5.42
CA HIS A 378 -15.76 13.93 -4.08
C HIS A 378 -16.88 14.01 -3.02
N SER A 379 -16.66 13.43 -1.84
CA SER A 379 -17.66 13.47 -0.75
C SER A 379 -18.12 14.89 -0.41
N HIS A 380 -17.21 15.88 -0.43
CA HIS A 380 -17.59 17.28 -0.24
C HIS A 380 -18.45 17.83 -1.39
N CYS A 381 -18.07 17.54 -2.65
CA CYS A 381 -18.85 17.95 -3.82
C CYS A 381 -20.24 17.29 -3.86
N HIS A 382 -20.34 16.04 -3.41
CA HIS A 382 -21.61 15.33 -3.28
C HIS A 382 -22.54 16.01 -2.27
N LYS A 383 -22.01 16.34 -1.07
CA LYS A 383 -22.75 17.10 -0.05
C LYS A 383 -23.21 18.46 -0.56
N ALA A 384 -22.33 19.19 -1.27
CA ALA A 384 -22.67 20.48 -1.85
C ALA A 384 -23.81 20.39 -2.87
N LYS A 385 -23.84 19.32 -3.68
CA LYS A 385 -24.91 19.08 -4.66
C LYS A 385 -26.26 18.78 -4.01
N HIS A 386 -26.28 17.95 -2.96
CA HIS A 386 -27.50 17.69 -2.19
C HIS A 386 -27.99 18.95 -1.48
N LYS A 387 -27.09 19.78 -0.94
CA LYS A 387 -27.47 21.05 -0.31
C LYS A 387 -28.15 22.01 -1.27
N LYS A 388 -27.69 22.11 -2.53
CA LYS A 388 -28.34 22.93 -3.56
C LYS A 388 -29.72 22.39 -3.95
N LEU A 389 -29.86 21.08 -4.13
CA LEU A 389 -31.15 20.45 -4.46
C LEU A 389 -32.24 20.63 -3.38
N HIS A 390 -31.84 20.87 -2.12
CA HIS A 390 -32.75 21.16 -1.02
C HIS A 390 -33.08 22.65 -0.85
N GLN A 391 -32.36 23.55 -1.54
CA GLN A 391 -32.67 24.99 -1.56
C GLN A 391 -33.60 25.35 -2.74
N ASP A 392 -33.65 24.51 -3.77
CA ASP A 392 -34.50 24.67 -4.96
C ASP A 392 -35.86 23.93 -4.83
N THR A 393 -36.22 23.49 -3.63
CA THR A 393 -37.53 22.88 -3.26
C THR A 393 -38.08 23.60 -2.06
#